data_AF-A0A099T460-F1
#
_entry.id   AF-A0A099T460-F1
#
_cell.length_a   1.000
_cell.length_b   1.000
_cell.length_c   1.000
_cell.angle_alpha   90.00
_cell.angle_beta   90.00
_cell.angle_gamma   90.00
#
_symmetry.space_group_name_H-M   'P 1'
#
loop_
_entity.id
_entity.type
_entity.pdbx_description
1 polymer ?
#
loop_
_entity_poly.entity_id
_entity_poly.type
_entity_poly.pdbx_seq_one_letter_code
_entity_poly.pdbx_strand_id
1 'polypeptide(L)'
;MQHLDLPQLRYNVFRFLSFSSHSLVLLKSGYFYPSGWTTFRGLFHGHLFACEADGIAPDILCIAKGLGAGYQPIGAMLCTSTIYDAIAEGTGFFQHGHTYLGHPVAAAAGRAVLQEIYDHSLVQRVREVGDTFQKALNETFAQHSHVGDIRGRGLFWGIEFVADRETRTPFDPQNGYAGKLKQAAFAEGLICYPMPGTRDGQHGDHVLLAPPFIMSDSQVDEVISRLERAVGAVFPG
;
A
#
# COMPACT_ATOMS: atom_id res chain seq x y z
N MET A 1 26.35 10.26 -19.98
CA MET A 1 25.01 10.64 -20.47
C MET A 1 24.54 9.55 -21.40
N GLN A 2 23.82 8.55 -20.89
CA GLN A 2 23.25 7.46 -21.68
C GLN A 2 21.73 7.56 -21.56
N HIS A 3 21.04 7.56 -22.70
CA HIS A 3 19.58 7.59 -22.73
C HIS A 3 19.04 6.23 -22.26
N LEU A 4 18.30 6.23 -21.15
CA LEU A 4 17.47 5.10 -20.75
C LEU A 4 16.12 5.22 -21.46
N ASP A 5 15.76 4.18 -22.20
CA ASP A 5 14.60 4.18 -23.08
C ASP A 5 13.29 3.97 -22.30
N LEU A 6 12.47 5.01 -22.23
CA LEU A 6 11.28 5.12 -21.37
C LEU A 6 10.04 4.26 -21.74
N PRO A 7 9.89 3.59 -22.90
CA PRO A 7 8.67 2.82 -23.20
C PRO A 7 8.42 1.62 -22.27
N GLN A 8 9.46 0.90 -21.84
CA GLN A 8 9.34 -0.37 -21.09
C GLN A 8 8.73 -0.18 -19.68
N LEU A 9 8.98 0.97 -19.04
CA LEU A 9 8.43 1.29 -17.72
C LEU A 9 6.92 1.54 -17.71
N ARG A 10 6.30 1.79 -18.88
CA ARG A 10 4.87 2.14 -18.97
C ARG A 10 3.92 0.98 -18.73
N TYR A 11 4.35 -0.28 -18.87
CA TYR A 11 3.46 -1.43 -18.71
C TYR A 11 3.45 -2.02 -17.28
N ASN A 12 4.54 -1.94 -16.54
CA ASN A 12 4.65 -2.58 -15.21
C ASN A 12 4.21 -1.69 -14.04
N VAL A 13 4.23 -0.36 -14.17
CA VAL A 13 3.88 0.56 -13.08
C VAL A 13 2.36 0.80 -12.97
N PHE A 14 1.60 0.63 -14.06
CA PHE A 14 0.20 1.08 -14.16
C PHE A 14 -0.86 0.16 -13.53
N ARG A 15 -0.51 -1.01 -12.97
CA ARG A 15 -1.47 -1.97 -12.37
C ARG A 15 -1.65 -1.86 -10.85
N PHE A 16 -1.14 -0.80 -10.22
CA PHE A 16 -1.22 -0.60 -8.77
C PHE A 16 -2.57 -0.05 -8.26
N LEU A 17 -3.62 -0.87 -8.40
CA LEU A 17 -4.91 -0.78 -7.68
C LEU A 17 -5.67 0.55 -7.86
N SER A 18 -6.57 0.57 -8.82
CA SER A 18 -7.62 1.59 -8.93
C SER A 18 -8.61 1.48 -7.76
N PHE A 19 -8.85 2.58 -7.04
CA PHE A 19 -10.16 2.96 -6.47
C PHE A 19 -10.12 4.44 -6.02
N SER A 20 -11.26 5.13 -6.16
CA SER A 20 -11.50 6.49 -5.68
C SER A 20 -11.58 6.52 -4.13
N SER A 21 -11.40 7.65 -3.42
CA SER A 21 -11.69 9.04 -3.78
C SER A 21 -10.76 10.03 -3.06
N HIS A 22 -10.38 11.12 -3.73
CA HIS A 22 -9.69 12.31 -3.21
C HIS A 22 -8.37 12.12 -2.43
N SER A 23 -7.22 12.37 -3.08
CA SER A 23 -6.05 13.03 -2.45
C SER A 23 -4.96 13.47 -3.46
N LEU A 24 -4.59 14.76 -3.38
CA LEU A 24 -3.36 15.38 -3.88
C LEU A 24 -2.13 14.88 -3.07
N VAL A 25 -0.87 14.94 -3.54
CA VAL A 25 -0.30 15.11 -4.91
C VAL A 25 1.18 14.70 -4.87
N LEU A 26 1.86 14.61 -6.03
CA LEU A 26 3.30 14.91 -6.14
C LEU A 26 3.52 15.82 -7.36
N LEU A 27 4.29 16.89 -7.18
CA LEU A 27 4.80 17.74 -8.25
C LEU A 27 6.31 17.56 -8.38
N LYS A 28 6.75 17.41 -9.64
CA LYS A 28 8.09 17.77 -10.11
C LYS A 28 7.99 18.07 -11.60
N SER A 29 8.53 19.22 -12.03
CA SER A 29 8.66 19.58 -13.46
C SER A 29 7.37 19.48 -14.29
N GLY A 30 6.23 19.95 -13.76
CA GLY A 30 4.98 20.09 -14.53
C GLY A 30 4.15 18.81 -14.73
N TYR A 31 4.59 17.67 -14.20
CA TYR A 31 3.82 16.42 -14.23
C TYR A 31 3.06 16.19 -12.92
N PHE A 32 1.77 15.93 -13.05
CA PHE A 32 0.84 15.67 -11.95
C PHE A 32 0.81 14.17 -11.66
N TYR A 33 1.45 13.72 -10.58
CA TYR A 33 1.47 12.31 -10.20
C TYR A 33 0.27 11.97 -9.27
N PRO A 34 -0.66 11.10 -9.69
CA PRO A 34 -1.79 10.66 -8.85
C PRO A 34 -1.34 9.58 -7.87
N SER A 35 -0.68 9.97 -6.78
CA SER A 35 -0.30 9.04 -5.70
C SER A 35 -0.50 9.66 -4.31
N GLY A 36 -1.76 9.88 -3.92
CA GLY A 36 -2.15 10.41 -2.59
C GLY A 36 -1.87 9.50 -1.38
N TRP A 37 -0.90 8.57 -1.49
CA TRP A 37 -0.67 7.46 -0.54
C TRP A 37 0.81 7.25 -0.16
N THR A 38 1.68 8.23 -0.42
CA THR A 38 3.14 8.07 -0.39
C THR A 38 3.75 7.69 0.96
N THR A 39 3.26 8.20 2.09
CA THR A 39 3.82 7.82 3.41
C THR A 39 3.28 6.50 3.93
N PHE A 40 1.99 6.23 3.70
CA PHE A 40 1.40 4.93 4.05
C PHE A 40 2.12 3.81 3.30
N ARG A 41 2.22 3.91 1.97
CA ARG A 41 2.97 2.91 1.18
C ARG A 41 4.46 2.90 1.51
N GLY A 42 5.06 4.02 1.92
CA GLY A 42 6.47 4.09 2.31
C GLY A 42 6.80 3.10 3.42
N LEU A 43 6.21 3.31 4.59
CA LEU A 43 6.47 2.47 5.78
C LEU A 43 6.18 1.00 5.49
N PHE A 44 5.09 0.72 4.80
CA PHE A 44 4.71 -0.63 4.38
C PHE A 44 5.67 -1.29 3.37
N HIS A 45 6.34 -0.52 2.51
CA HIS A 45 7.36 -1.03 1.59
C HIS A 45 8.76 -1.10 2.21
N GLY A 46 8.93 -0.74 3.49
CA GLY A 46 10.25 -0.65 4.12
C GLY A 46 11.01 0.63 3.73
N HIS A 47 10.33 1.76 3.58
CA HIS A 47 10.92 3.09 3.39
C HIS A 47 10.25 4.09 4.35
N LEU A 48 10.80 5.29 4.56
CA LEU A 48 10.03 6.30 5.30
C LEU A 48 8.93 6.86 4.40
N PHE A 49 9.26 7.09 3.13
CA PHE A 49 8.34 7.54 2.09
C PHE A 49 8.46 6.67 0.84
N ALA A 50 7.33 6.29 0.20
CA ALA A 50 7.35 5.39 -0.95
C ALA A 50 8.16 5.93 -2.13
N CYS A 51 8.24 7.26 -2.28
CA CYS A 51 9.00 7.92 -3.33
C CYS A 51 10.51 7.69 -3.20
N GLU A 52 11.04 7.37 -2.02
CA GLU A 52 12.45 6.99 -1.83
C GLU A 52 12.80 5.72 -2.62
N ALA A 53 11.90 4.74 -2.64
CA ALA A 53 12.10 3.46 -3.34
C ALA A 53 12.21 3.62 -4.86
N ASP A 54 11.61 4.70 -5.40
CA ASP A 54 11.58 4.99 -6.82
C ASP A 54 12.55 6.14 -7.21
N GLY A 55 13.39 6.61 -6.26
CA GLY A 55 14.37 7.68 -6.49
C GLY A 55 13.75 9.08 -6.67
N ILE A 56 12.51 9.29 -6.23
CA ILE A 56 11.75 10.52 -6.43
C ILE A 56 11.83 11.41 -5.19
N ALA A 57 12.35 12.63 -5.37
CA ALA A 57 12.24 13.72 -4.42
C ALA A 57 11.15 14.71 -4.91
N PRO A 58 9.97 14.77 -4.27
CA PRO A 58 8.84 15.61 -4.69
C PRO A 58 8.87 17.00 -4.04
N ASP A 59 8.25 17.98 -4.71
CA ASP A 59 8.14 19.35 -4.18
C ASP A 59 7.07 19.50 -3.09
N ILE A 60 6.03 18.64 -3.12
CA ILE A 60 4.97 18.55 -2.10
C ILE A 60 4.77 17.07 -1.74
N LEU A 61 4.61 16.76 -0.46
CA LEU A 61 4.41 15.40 0.06
C LEU A 61 3.29 15.35 1.11
N CYS A 62 2.21 14.62 0.81
CA CYS A 62 1.07 14.45 1.71
C CYS A 62 1.19 13.16 2.54
N ILE A 63 0.99 13.27 3.86
CA ILE A 63 1.23 12.20 4.83
C ILE A 63 0.04 12.09 5.80
N ALA A 64 -0.34 10.87 6.19
CA ALA A 64 -1.47 10.57 7.08
C ALA A 64 -1.41 9.09 7.53
N LYS A 65 -2.53 8.49 7.95
CA LYS A 65 -2.69 7.06 8.31
C LYS A 65 -1.63 6.59 9.32
N GLY A 66 -0.53 6.02 8.82
CA GLY A 66 0.60 5.53 9.62
C GLY A 66 1.22 6.60 10.51
N LEU A 67 1.14 7.89 10.14
CA LEU A 67 1.58 9.00 11.00
C LEU A 67 0.90 8.99 12.39
N GLY A 68 -0.35 8.56 12.49
CA GLY A 68 -1.07 8.42 13.76
C GLY A 68 -1.27 6.97 14.21
N ALA A 69 -0.81 5.99 13.41
CA ALA A 69 -1.04 4.54 13.58
C ALA A 69 -2.45 4.12 14.02
N GLY A 70 -3.48 4.90 13.68
CA GLY A 70 -4.87 4.69 14.13
C GLY A 70 -5.22 5.22 15.53
N TYR A 71 -4.24 5.62 16.34
CA TYR A 71 -4.46 6.18 17.69
C TYR A 71 -5.07 7.58 17.67
N GLN A 72 -4.70 8.41 16.70
CA GLN A 72 -5.28 9.75 16.49
C GLN A 72 -5.41 10.07 14.99
N PRO A 73 -6.50 10.75 14.57
CA PRO A 73 -6.58 11.32 13.23
C PRO A 73 -5.55 12.43 13.06
N ILE A 74 -4.56 12.20 12.20
CA ILE A 74 -3.56 13.20 11.84
C ILE A 74 -3.14 13.03 10.37
N GLY A 75 -2.92 14.16 9.72
CA GLY A 75 -2.22 14.27 8.44
C GLY A 75 -1.42 15.56 8.39
N ALA A 76 -0.43 15.61 7.50
CA ALA A 76 0.39 16.78 7.23
C ALA A 76 0.75 16.86 5.74
N MET A 77 1.03 18.07 5.29
CA MET A 77 1.62 18.35 3.98
C MET A 77 3.01 18.93 4.21
N LEU A 78 4.04 18.27 3.69
CA LEU A 78 5.38 18.82 3.60
C LEU A 78 5.56 19.48 2.24
N CYS A 79 6.43 20.50 2.16
CA CYS A 79 6.85 21.10 0.91
C CYS A 79 8.35 21.43 0.96
N THR A 80 8.96 21.61 -0.21
CA THR A 80 10.35 22.08 -0.33
C THR A 80 10.48 23.55 0.09
N SER A 81 11.68 23.97 0.49
CA SER A 81 11.95 25.37 0.84
C SER A 81 11.54 26.31 -0.28
N THR A 82 11.83 25.97 -1.55
CA THR A 82 11.40 26.74 -2.74
C THR A 82 9.91 27.13 -2.74
N ILE A 83 9.02 26.26 -2.26
CA ILE A 83 7.58 26.55 -2.17
C ILE A 83 7.27 27.41 -0.94
N TYR A 84 7.90 27.12 0.19
CA TYR A 84 7.77 27.91 1.42
C TYR A 84 8.25 29.36 1.22
N ASP A 85 9.46 29.52 0.67
CA ASP A 85 10.13 30.79 0.40
C ASP A 85 9.29 31.64 -0.58
N ALA A 86 8.75 31.04 -1.64
CA ALA A 86 7.87 31.73 -2.59
C ALA A 86 6.58 32.31 -1.95
N ILE A 87 6.08 31.70 -0.86
CA ILE A 87 4.95 32.23 -0.09
C ILE A 87 5.45 33.30 0.90
N ALA A 88 6.54 33.02 1.62
CA ALA A 88 7.09 33.85 2.68
C ALA A 88 7.65 35.20 2.16
N GLU A 89 8.39 35.17 1.06
CA GLU A 89 8.97 36.34 0.38
C GLU A 89 7.96 37.07 -0.52
N GLY A 90 6.88 36.38 -0.92
CA GLY A 90 5.81 36.91 -1.77
C GLY A 90 4.81 37.77 -0.98
N THR A 91 3.65 37.20 -0.66
CA THR A 91 2.60 37.90 0.11
C THR A 91 2.73 37.69 1.62
N GLY A 92 3.49 36.69 2.05
CA GLY A 92 3.48 36.18 3.44
C GLY A 92 2.14 35.58 3.88
N PHE A 93 1.12 35.57 3.03
CA PHE A 93 -0.26 35.25 3.39
C PHE A 93 -0.72 33.94 2.75
N PHE A 94 -1.01 32.95 3.59
CA PHE A 94 -1.48 31.63 3.16
C PHE A 94 -2.91 31.38 3.67
N GLN A 95 -3.91 31.61 2.82
CA GLN A 95 -5.33 31.46 3.15
C GLN A 95 -5.77 29.98 3.14
N HIS A 96 -5.20 29.18 4.02
CA HIS A 96 -5.52 27.77 4.17
C HIS A 96 -5.46 27.36 5.64
N GLY A 97 -6.47 26.61 6.10
CA GLY A 97 -6.53 26.14 7.47
C GLY A 97 -7.81 25.35 7.77
N HIS A 98 -7.76 24.61 8.87
CA HIS A 98 -8.88 23.85 9.41
C HIS A 98 -8.96 24.08 10.92
N THR A 99 -10.15 23.93 11.52
CA THR A 99 -10.38 24.15 12.97
C THR A 99 -9.44 23.35 13.87
N TYR A 100 -8.97 22.20 13.40
CA TYR A 100 -8.06 21.30 14.14
C TYR A 100 -6.62 21.28 13.57
N LEU A 101 -6.23 22.26 12.75
CA LEU A 101 -4.85 22.38 12.28
C LEU A 101 -3.92 22.59 13.48
N GLY A 102 -2.88 21.76 13.59
CA GLY A 102 -1.94 21.80 14.72
C GLY A 102 -2.48 21.23 16.04
N HIS A 103 -3.54 20.40 16.02
CA HIS A 103 -4.15 19.84 17.24
C HIS A 103 -3.10 19.14 18.14
N PRO A 104 -2.87 19.61 19.39
CA PRO A 104 -1.70 19.20 20.18
C PRO A 104 -1.71 17.72 20.56
N VAL A 105 -2.87 17.13 20.87
CA VAL A 105 -2.98 15.69 21.17
C VAL A 105 -2.64 14.83 19.95
N ALA A 106 -3.05 15.25 18.74
CA ALA A 106 -2.77 14.52 17.51
C ALA A 106 -1.27 14.59 17.19
N ALA A 107 -0.65 15.76 17.36
CA ALA A 107 0.79 15.95 17.22
C ALA A 107 1.59 15.12 18.26
N ALA A 108 1.15 15.06 19.51
CA ALA A 108 1.78 14.25 20.55
C ALA A 108 1.69 12.74 20.25
N ALA A 109 0.54 12.27 19.80
CA ALA A 109 0.36 10.88 19.36
C ALA A 109 1.22 10.55 18.14
N GLY A 110 1.26 11.43 17.13
CA GLY A 110 2.11 11.25 15.96
C GLY A 110 3.60 11.23 16.29
N ARG A 111 4.05 12.06 17.24
CA ARG A 111 5.42 12.00 17.76
C ARG A 111 5.73 10.66 18.44
N ALA A 112 4.81 10.13 19.24
CA ALA A 112 4.99 8.83 19.90
C ALA A 112 5.06 7.68 18.89
N VAL A 113 4.23 7.71 17.84
CA VAL A 113 4.27 6.72 16.75
C VAL A 113 5.58 6.79 15.95
N LEU A 114 6.09 8.00 15.66
CA LEU A 114 7.39 8.15 15.03
C LEU A 114 8.52 7.65 15.94
N GLN A 115 8.47 7.95 17.24
CA GLN A 115 9.43 7.45 18.23
C GLN A 115 9.50 5.92 18.22
N GLU A 116 8.35 5.24 18.29
CA GLU A 116 8.24 3.77 18.20
C GLU A 116 8.86 3.22 16.91
N ILE A 117 8.58 3.84 15.76
CA ILE A 117 9.12 3.42 14.45
C ILE A 117 10.65 3.52 14.40
N TYR A 118 11.24 4.56 15.00
CA TYR A 118 12.68 4.76 15.04
C TYR A 118 13.38 3.89 16.10
N ASP A 119 12.90 3.91 17.34
CA ASP A 119 13.55 3.23 18.47
C ASP A 119 13.56 1.70 18.29
N HIS A 120 12.52 1.15 17.65
CA HIS A 120 12.42 -0.27 17.33
C HIS A 120 12.81 -0.62 15.88
N SER A 121 13.41 0.32 15.14
CA SER A 121 13.87 0.13 13.74
C SER A 121 12.82 -0.51 12.82
N LEU A 122 11.54 -0.16 12.99
CA LEU A 122 10.43 -0.88 12.34
C LEU A 122 10.48 -0.83 10.80
N VAL A 123 11.07 0.22 10.21
CA VAL A 123 11.28 0.32 8.75
C VAL A 123 12.23 -0.77 8.25
N GLN A 124 13.27 -1.12 9.02
CA GLN A 124 14.17 -2.23 8.71
C GLN A 124 13.46 -3.58 8.92
N ARG A 125 12.76 -3.75 10.06
CA ARG A 125 11.95 -4.96 10.35
C ARG A 125 10.96 -5.26 9.22
N VAL A 126 10.30 -4.25 8.64
CA VAL A 126 9.38 -4.41 7.50
C VAL A 126 10.07 -4.95 6.25
N ARG A 127 11.35 -4.64 6.01
CA ARG A 127 12.12 -5.22 4.90
C ARG A 127 12.37 -6.70 5.17
N GLU A 128 12.94 -7.02 6.33
CA GLU A 128 13.36 -8.38 6.72
C GLU A 128 12.19 -9.37 6.80
N VAL A 129 11.09 -8.97 7.44
CA VAL A 129 9.85 -9.76 7.48
C VAL A 129 9.16 -9.75 6.12
N GLY A 130 9.27 -8.65 5.37
CA GLY A 130 8.70 -8.52 4.03
C GLY A 130 9.30 -9.50 3.03
N ASP A 131 10.61 -9.69 3.04
CA ASP A 131 11.30 -10.69 2.22
C ASP A 131 10.87 -12.12 2.60
N THR A 132 10.73 -12.38 3.89
CA THR A 132 10.23 -13.67 4.43
C THR A 132 8.78 -13.93 4.01
N PHE A 133 7.92 -12.92 4.11
CA PHE A 133 6.51 -12.99 3.72
C PHE A 133 6.34 -13.12 2.21
N GLN A 134 7.15 -12.40 1.41
CA GLN A 134 7.22 -12.56 -0.04
C GLN A 134 7.57 -14.00 -0.42
N LYS A 135 8.60 -14.57 0.22
CA LYS A 135 9.03 -15.93 -0.05
C LYS A 135 7.89 -16.92 0.23
N ALA A 136 7.29 -16.87 1.43
CA ALA A 136 6.20 -17.76 1.81
C ALA A 136 4.96 -17.61 0.89
N LEU A 137 4.60 -16.38 0.50
CA LEU A 137 3.53 -16.14 -0.48
C LEU A 137 3.80 -16.82 -1.82
N ASN A 138 5.03 -16.74 -2.32
CA ASN A 138 5.39 -17.37 -3.60
C ASN A 138 5.48 -18.90 -3.48
N GLU A 139 6.06 -19.43 -2.41
CA GLU A 139 6.17 -20.87 -2.18
C GLU A 139 4.80 -21.54 -2.07
N THR A 140 3.83 -20.92 -1.39
CA THR A 140 2.47 -21.45 -1.25
C THR A 140 1.60 -21.22 -2.48
N PHE A 141 1.58 -20.01 -3.04
CA PHE A 141 0.54 -19.61 -4.01
C PHE A 141 0.99 -19.52 -5.47
N ALA A 142 2.30 -19.43 -5.76
CA ALA A 142 2.74 -19.11 -7.13
C ALA A 142 2.40 -20.18 -8.18
N GLN A 143 2.10 -21.42 -7.77
CA GLN A 143 1.67 -22.52 -8.66
C GLN A 143 0.17 -22.83 -8.60
N HIS A 144 -0.60 -22.13 -7.79
CA HIS A 144 -2.04 -22.36 -7.67
C HIS A 144 -2.75 -22.05 -9.00
N SER A 145 -3.64 -22.96 -9.44
CA SER A 145 -4.37 -22.89 -10.73
C SER A 145 -5.09 -21.56 -10.95
N HIS A 146 -5.64 -21.01 -9.87
CA HIS A 146 -6.39 -19.75 -9.88
C HIS A 146 -5.60 -18.49 -9.46
N VAL A 147 -4.28 -18.55 -9.28
CA VAL A 147 -3.46 -17.37 -8.94
C VAL A 147 -2.78 -16.81 -10.18
N GLY A 148 -3.19 -15.61 -10.58
CA GLY A 148 -2.74 -14.95 -11.82
C GLY A 148 -1.55 -14.00 -11.63
N ASP A 149 -1.40 -13.44 -10.42
CA ASP A 149 -0.30 -12.54 -10.04
C ASP A 149 -0.13 -12.45 -8.51
N ILE A 150 1.11 -12.29 -8.04
CA ILE A 150 1.48 -12.00 -6.65
C ILE A 150 2.41 -10.78 -6.67
N ARG A 151 1.98 -9.66 -6.10
CA ARG A 151 2.70 -8.38 -6.21
C ARG A 151 2.68 -7.59 -4.91
N GLY A 152 3.79 -6.94 -4.58
CA GLY A 152 3.95 -6.19 -3.34
C GLY A 152 5.40 -5.77 -3.09
N ARG A 153 5.60 -5.11 -1.95
CA ARG A 153 6.91 -4.77 -1.36
C ARG A 153 6.73 -4.70 0.16
N GLY A 154 7.74 -5.13 0.93
CA GLY A 154 7.70 -5.11 2.40
C GLY A 154 6.52 -5.92 2.94
N LEU A 155 5.63 -5.29 3.71
CA LEU A 155 4.42 -5.89 4.30
C LEU A 155 3.12 -5.48 3.58
N PHE A 156 3.17 -5.11 2.29
CA PHE A 156 1.96 -4.77 1.52
C PHE A 156 1.89 -5.59 0.23
N TRP A 157 1.02 -6.60 0.23
CA TRP A 157 0.93 -7.64 -0.80
C TRP A 157 -0.48 -7.79 -1.33
N GLY A 158 -0.60 -7.95 -2.65
CA GLY A 158 -1.82 -8.34 -3.35
C GLY A 158 -1.63 -9.67 -4.06
N ILE A 159 -2.60 -10.57 -3.93
CA ILE A 159 -2.73 -11.80 -4.72
C ILE A 159 -3.97 -11.65 -5.59
N GLU A 160 -3.82 -11.75 -6.92
CA GLU A 160 -4.91 -11.64 -7.90
C GLU A 160 -5.38 -13.03 -8.33
N PHE A 161 -6.69 -13.27 -8.20
CA PHE A 161 -7.33 -14.54 -8.53
C PHE A 161 -8.04 -14.48 -9.89
N VAL A 162 -7.88 -15.53 -10.67
CA VAL A 162 -8.31 -15.63 -12.08
C VAL A 162 -8.93 -16.99 -12.37
N ALA A 163 -9.89 -17.02 -13.29
CA ALA A 163 -10.51 -18.25 -13.77
C ALA A 163 -9.51 -19.12 -14.56
N ASP A 164 -8.61 -18.47 -15.29
CA ASP A 164 -7.55 -19.11 -16.07
C ASP A 164 -6.22 -18.35 -15.89
N ARG A 165 -5.16 -19.06 -15.49
CA ARG A 165 -3.85 -18.50 -15.14
C ARG A 165 -2.99 -18.14 -16.36
N GLU A 166 -3.08 -18.89 -17.46
CA GLU A 166 -2.27 -18.65 -18.65
C GLU A 166 -2.70 -17.36 -19.37
N THR A 167 -4.00 -17.20 -19.55
CA THR A 167 -4.64 -16.02 -20.18
C THR A 167 -4.88 -14.88 -19.20
N ARG A 168 -4.79 -15.13 -17.89
CA ARG A 168 -5.19 -14.21 -16.80
C ARG A 168 -6.63 -13.73 -16.96
N THR A 169 -7.52 -14.64 -17.35
CA THR A 169 -8.95 -14.35 -17.52
C THR A 169 -9.61 -14.22 -16.14
N PRO A 170 -10.22 -13.08 -15.78
CA PRO A 170 -10.88 -12.92 -14.50
C PRO A 170 -12.13 -13.81 -14.40
N PHE A 171 -12.57 -14.11 -13.18
CA PHE A 171 -13.88 -14.71 -12.97
C PHE A 171 -15.01 -13.75 -13.37
N ASP A 172 -16.19 -14.30 -13.71
CA ASP A 172 -17.42 -13.51 -13.83
C ASP A 172 -17.74 -12.90 -12.44
N PRO A 173 -17.88 -11.55 -12.33
CA PRO A 173 -18.18 -10.86 -11.07
C PRO A 173 -19.44 -11.37 -10.34
N GLN A 174 -20.41 -11.94 -11.06
CA GLN A 174 -21.62 -12.53 -10.47
C GLN A 174 -21.31 -13.70 -9.53
N ASN A 175 -20.15 -14.35 -9.66
CA ASN A 175 -19.73 -15.43 -8.75
C ASN A 175 -19.29 -14.93 -7.37
N GLY A 176 -18.97 -13.64 -7.21
CA GLY A 176 -18.65 -13.02 -5.93
C GLY A 176 -17.45 -13.62 -5.18
N TYR A 177 -16.39 -14.04 -5.88
CA TYR A 177 -15.26 -14.77 -5.28
C TYR A 177 -14.54 -13.98 -4.18
N ALA A 178 -14.29 -12.67 -4.33
CA ALA A 178 -13.77 -11.83 -3.25
C ALA A 178 -14.65 -11.88 -1.99
N GLY A 179 -15.98 -11.89 -2.14
CA GLY A 179 -16.93 -12.01 -1.02
C GLY A 179 -16.84 -13.37 -0.31
N LYS A 180 -16.74 -14.45 -1.07
CA LYS A 180 -16.54 -15.82 -0.55
C LYS A 180 -15.20 -15.95 0.18
N LEU A 181 -14.11 -15.46 -0.42
CA LEU A 181 -12.77 -15.46 0.20
C LEU A 181 -12.74 -14.66 1.50
N LYS A 182 -13.46 -13.54 1.58
CA LYS A 182 -13.61 -12.78 2.83
C LYS A 182 -14.28 -13.59 3.93
N GLN A 183 -15.34 -14.34 3.61
CA GLN A 183 -16.03 -15.19 4.57
C GLN A 183 -15.15 -16.36 5.02
N ALA A 184 -14.48 -17.03 4.08
CA ALA A 184 -13.59 -18.15 4.38
C ALA A 184 -12.37 -17.72 5.23
N ALA A 185 -11.70 -16.63 4.85
CA ALA A 185 -10.58 -16.09 5.62
C ALA A 185 -11.01 -15.68 7.04
N PHE A 186 -12.19 -15.05 7.18
CA PHE A 186 -12.71 -14.69 8.50
C PHE A 186 -13.07 -15.92 9.36
N ALA A 187 -13.57 -17.00 8.76
CA ALA A 187 -13.81 -18.27 9.46
C ALA A 187 -12.49 -18.92 9.94
N GLU A 188 -11.40 -18.76 9.18
CA GLU A 188 -10.02 -19.10 9.57
C GLU A 188 -9.39 -18.06 10.53
N GLY A 189 -10.17 -17.07 11.00
CA GLY A 189 -9.74 -15.99 11.90
C GLY A 189 -8.74 -15.00 11.28
N LEU A 190 -8.58 -15.00 9.95
CA LEU A 190 -7.74 -14.05 9.21
C LEU A 190 -8.58 -12.86 8.72
N ILE A 191 -8.24 -11.66 9.19
CA ILE A 191 -8.77 -10.42 8.64
C ILE A 191 -7.85 -9.95 7.51
N CYS A 192 -8.38 -9.90 6.30
CA CYS A 192 -7.72 -9.40 5.10
C CYS A 192 -8.67 -8.48 4.31
N TYR A 193 -8.19 -7.92 3.20
CA TYR A 193 -9.00 -7.07 2.31
C TYR A 193 -9.25 -7.73 0.94
N PRO A 194 -10.20 -8.68 0.80
CA PRO A 194 -10.65 -9.15 -0.50
C PRO A 194 -11.53 -8.11 -1.19
N MET A 195 -11.25 -7.84 -2.47
CA MET A 195 -11.93 -6.81 -3.26
C MET A 195 -12.13 -7.27 -4.72
N PRO A 196 -13.32 -7.06 -5.30
CA PRO A 196 -13.56 -7.21 -6.74
C PRO A 196 -13.12 -5.95 -7.51
N GLY A 197 -13.19 -6.01 -8.84
CA GLY A 197 -12.91 -4.86 -9.72
C GLY A 197 -11.43 -4.53 -9.92
N THR A 198 -10.53 -5.46 -9.60
CA THR A 198 -9.06 -5.29 -9.63
C THR A 198 -8.53 -4.76 -10.97
N ARG A 199 -9.15 -5.16 -12.08
CA ARG A 199 -8.66 -4.92 -13.45
C ARG A 199 -9.10 -3.58 -14.03
N ASP A 200 -10.36 -3.22 -13.82
CA ASP A 200 -11.05 -2.11 -14.51
C ASP A 200 -12.17 -1.46 -13.67
N GLY A 201 -12.29 -1.81 -12.38
CA GLY A 201 -13.38 -1.40 -11.49
C GLY A 201 -14.62 -2.30 -11.53
N GLN A 202 -14.66 -3.30 -12.43
CA GLN A 202 -15.78 -4.27 -12.54
C GLN A 202 -15.29 -5.72 -12.44
N HIS A 203 -14.20 -6.06 -13.13
CA HIS A 203 -13.67 -7.43 -13.25
C HIS A 203 -12.43 -7.68 -12.39
N GLY A 204 -12.24 -8.95 -12.02
CA GLY A 204 -11.06 -9.47 -11.34
C GLY A 204 -11.12 -9.34 -9.82
N ASP A 205 -10.72 -10.40 -9.13
CA ASP A 205 -10.73 -10.51 -7.68
C ASP A 205 -9.29 -10.47 -7.15
N HIS A 206 -9.08 -9.82 -6.01
CA HIS A 206 -7.82 -9.93 -5.28
C HIS A 206 -8.03 -9.99 -3.77
N VAL A 207 -7.03 -10.48 -3.04
CA VAL A 207 -6.86 -10.20 -1.61
C VAL A 207 -5.67 -9.29 -1.42
N LEU A 208 -5.84 -8.28 -0.58
CA LEU A 208 -4.76 -7.42 -0.10
C LEU A 208 -4.45 -7.75 1.37
N LEU A 209 -3.16 -7.93 1.65
CA LEU A 209 -2.56 -8.20 2.95
C LEU A 209 -1.70 -7.01 3.36
N ALA A 210 -1.96 -6.49 4.56
CA ALA A 210 -1.28 -5.33 5.13
C ALA A 210 -1.10 -5.48 6.66
N PRO A 211 -0.38 -6.52 7.15
CA PRO A 211 -0.16 -6.75 8.57
C PRO A 211 0.63 -5.60 9.24
N PRO A 212 0.53 -5.44 10.58
CA PRO A 212 1.27 -4.42 11.31
C PRO A 212 2.79 -4.70 11.29
N PHE A 213 3.59 -3.63 11.41
CA PHE A 213 5.05 -3.70 11.30
C PHE A 213 5.75 -4.52 12.40
N ILE A 214 5.03 -4.81 13.48
CA ILE A 214 5.47 -5.65 14.60
C ILE A 214 5.21 -7.15 14.39
N MET A 215 4.76 -7.57 13.20
CA MET A 215 4.49 -8.98 12.89
C MET A 215 5.73 -9.86 13.13
N SER A 216 5.56 -10.96 13.87
CA SER A 216 6.61 -11.96 14.08
C SER A 216 6.74 -12.91 12.89
N ASP A 217 7.87 -13.61 12.80
CA ASP A 217 8.11 -14.56 11.71
C ASP A 217 7.13 -15.75 11.82
N SER A 218 6.79 -16.18 13.04
CA SER A 218 5.73 -17.17 13.29
C SER A 218 4.32 -16.71 12.88
N GLN A 219 4.07 -15.40 12.85
CA GLN A 219 2.80 -14.83 12.37
C GLN A 219 2.76 -14.77 10.83
N VAL A 220 3.91 -14.78 10.15
CA VAL A 220 3.95 -14.97 8.69
C VAL A 220 3.36 -16.35 8.35
N ASP A 221 3.88 -17.41 8.97
CA ASP A 221 3.40 -18.79 8.76
C ASP A 221 1.91 -18.92 9.09
N GLU A 222 1.46 -18.28 10.18
CA GLU A 222 0.06 -18.28 10.58
C GLU A 222 -0.86 -17.58 9.55
N VAL A 223 -0.46 -16.41 9.03
CA VAL A 223 -1.22 -15.69 7.99
C VAL A 223 -1.27 -16.50 6.70
N ILE A 224 -0.16 -17.07 6.27
CA ILE A 224 -0.06 -17.88 5.05
C ILE A 224 -0.93 -19.12 5.16
N SER A 225 -0.81 -19.88 6.25
CA SER A 225 -1.56 -21.13 6.47
C SER A 225 -3.07 -20.89 6.58
N ARG A 226 -3.50 -19.80 7.24
CA ARG A 226 -4.93 -19.40 7.30
C ARG A 226 -5.45 -18.99 5.93
N LEU A 227 -4.64 -18.25 5.15
CA LEU A 227 -5.02 -17.85 3.79
C LEU A 227 -5.09 -19.05 2.84
N GLU A 228 -4.18 -20.01 2.95
CA GLU A 228 -4.16 -21.23 2.13
C GLU A 228 -5.45 -22.04 2.31
N ARG A 229 -5.88 -22.28 3.56
CA ARG A 229 -7.15 -22.95 3.84
C ARG A 229 -8.35 -22.18 3.31
N ALA A 230 -8.35 -20.85 3.46
CA ALA A 230 -9.41 -20.00 2.93
C ALA A 230 -9.47 -19.99 1.39
N VAL A 231 -8.33 -20.06 0.71
CA VAL A 231 -8.22 -20.18 -0.75
C VAL A 231 -8.74 -21.55 -1.20
N GLY A 232 -8.27 -22.65 -0.60
CA GLY A 232 -8.71 -24.01 -0.94
C GLY A 232 -10.19 -24.29 -0.63
N ALA A 233 -10.80 -23.54 0.29
CA ALA A 233 -12.24 -23.62 0.55
C ALA A 233 -13.12 -22.87 -0.49
N VAL A 234 -12.52 -22.01 -1.31
CA VAL A 234 -13.24 -21.07 -2.20
C VAL A 234 -12.95 -21.33 -3.68
N PHE A 235 -11.72 -21.69 -4.01
CA PHE A 235 -11.28 -22.00 -5.37
C PHE A 235 -11.06 -23.50 -5.49
N PRO A 236 -11.74 -24.20 -6.43
CA PRO A 236 -11.50 -25.62 -6.65
C PRO A 236 -10.08 -25.84 -7.19
N GLY A 237 -9.48 -26.98 -6.82
CA GLY A 237 -8.18 -27.44 -7.33
C GLY A 237 -8.27 -28.05 -8.72
#